data_AF-A0A8I0SLC3-F1
#
_entry.id   AF-A0A8I0SLC3-F1
#
_cell.length_a   1.000
_cell.length_b   1.000
_cell.length_c   1.000
_cell.angle_alpha   90.00
_cell.angle_beta   90.00
_cell.angle_gamma   90.00
#
_symmetry.space_group_name_H-M   'P 1'
#
loop_
_entity.id
_entity.type
_entity.pdbx_description
1 polymer ?
#
loop_
_entity_poly.entity_id
_entity_poly.type
_entity_poly.pdbx_seq_one_letter_code
_entity_poly.pdbx_strand_id
1 'polypeptide(L)'
;MTTDSDAIPLLLTPGLPQDDSFLLRFPVEHRDEILSLMDEHGIDHGTVMEMSAGPQLAIESVQILAAGGGITALVHLYRSFVHRHDGKKVIIKQGDDSIDVSGYSPKQLEQFITARAAEQAARNDDWNQELEGRDDH
;
A
#
# COMPACT_ATOMS: atom_id res chain seq x y z
N MET A 1 12.54 -2.03 -25.75
CA MET A 1 11.91 -1.91 -24.41
C MET A 1 12.92 -1.21 -23.53
N THR A 2 12.73 0.09 -23.30
CA THR A 2 13.51 0.85 -22.32
C THR A 2 13.19 0.30 -20.94
N THR A 3 14.15 -0.34 -20.30
CA THR A 3 14.07 -0.69 -18.88
C THR A 3 13.85 0.60 -18.10
N ASP A 4 12.71 0.69 -17.43
CA ASP A 4 12.29 1.77 -16.51
C ASP A 4 13.17 1.73 -15.24
N SER A 5 14.49 1.77 -15.43
CA SER A 5 15.50 1.41 -14.42
C SER A 5 15.66 2.44 -13.31
N ASP A 6 14.96 3.58 -13.40
CA ASP A 6 14.98 4.68 -12.42
C ASP A 6 13.68 4.80 -11.62
N ALA A 7 12.74 3.86 -11.81
CA ALA A 7 11.48 3.85 -11.07
C ALA A 7 11.53 2.92 -9.85
N ILE A 8 11.16 3.43 -8.67
CA ILE A 8 10.97 2.64 -7.45
C ILE A 8 9.48 2.32 -7.32
N PRO A 9 9.06 1.06 -7.54
CA PRO A 9 7.66 0.69 -7.42
C PRO A 9 7.28 0.49 -5.94
N LEU A 10 6.24 1.18 -5.48
CA LEU A 10 5.61 0.97 -4.19
C LEU A 10 4.17 0.52 -4.42
N LEU A 11 3.91 -0.77 -4.35
CA LEU A 11 2.61 -1.31 -4.68
C LEU A 11 1.72 -1.32 -3.46
N LEU A 12 0.56 -0.67 -3.54
CA LEU A 12 -0.45 -0.71 -2.51
C LEU A 12 -1.62 -1.55 -3.01
N THR A 13 -1.84 -2.70 -2.40
CA THR A 13 -2.94 -3.60 -2.78
C THR A 13 -3.80 -3.94 -1.57
N PRO A 14 -5.07 -4.29 -1.78
CA PRO A 14 -5.90 -4.98 -0.79
C PRO A 14 -5.17 -6.03 0.04
N GLY A 15 -5.43 -6.02 1.36
CA GLY A 15 -5.17 -7.13 2.26
C GLY A 15 -6.11 -8.31 2.03
N LEU A 16 -5.98 -9.33 2.89
CA LEU A 16 -6.94 -10.44 2.91
C LEU A 16 -8.33 -9.91 3.26
N PRO A 17 -9.41 -10.49 2.70
CA PRO A 17 -10.76 -10.19 3.14
C PRO A 17 -10.87 -10.37 4.66
N GLN A 18 -11.60 -9.46 5.33
CA GLN A 18 -11.77 -9.38 6.79
C GLN A 18 -10.63 -8.72 7.57
N ASP A 19 -9.48 -8.45 6.95
CA ASP A 19 -8.45 -7.61 7.54
C ASP A 19 -8.60 -6.20 6.96
N ASP A 20 -8.71 -5.21 7.84
CA ASP A 20 -8.82 -3.77 7.50
C ASP A 20 -7.45 -3.19 7.06
N SER A 21 -6.63 -4.05 6.49
CA SER A 21 -5.24 -3.84 6.14
C SER A 21 -5.03 -3.73 4.64
N PHE A 22 -3.91 -3.11 4.28
CA PHE A 22 -3.38 -3.11 2.94
C PHE A 22 -2.05 -3.86 2.92
N LEU A 23 -1.72 -4.48 1.81
CA LEU A 23 -0.38 -5.00 1.56
C LEU A 23 0.41 -3.95 0.80
N LEU A 24 1.45 -3.41 1.45
CA LEU A 24 2.46 -2.60 0.81
C LEU A 24 3.59 -3.51 0.33
N ARG A 25 3.84 -3.53 -0.98
CA ARG A 25 4.97 -4.25 -1.58
C ARG A 25 6.01 -3.27 -2.12
N PHE A 26 7.27 -3.55 -1.87
CA PHE A 26 8.38 -2.67 -2.26
C PHE A 26 9.68 -3.46 -2.47
N PRO A 27 10.65 -2.93 -3.25
CA PRO A 27 11.93 -3.59 -3.45
C PRO A 27 12.68 -3.79 -2.13
N VAL A 28 13.26 -4.98 -1.96
CA VAL A 28 13.88 -5.40 -0.68
C VAL A 28 15.02 -4.47 -0.25
N GLU A 29 15.72 -3.83 -1.19
CA GLU A 29 16.77 -2.85 -0.93
C GLU A 29 16.29 -1.60 -0.17
N HIS A 30 14.98 -1.32 -0.21
CA HIS A 30 14.37 -0.19 0.51
C HIS A 30 13.70 -0.60 1.82
N ARG A 31 13.81 -1.87 2.22
CA ARG A 31 13.08 -2.41 3.37
C ARG A 31 13.35 -1.65 4.66
N ASP A 32 14.60 -1.55 5.07
CA ASP A 32 14.95 -0.93 6.36
C ASP A 32 14.48 0.53 6.44
N GLU A 33 14.54 1.25 5.31
CA GLU A 33 14.06 2.62 5.22
C GLU A 33 12.53 2.71 5.33
N ILE A 34 11.81 1.86 4.60
CA ILE A 34 10.34 1.86 4.59
C ILE A 34 9.80 1.44 5.96
N LEU A 35 10.38 0.43 6.61
CA LEU A 35 10.00 0.04 7.97
C LEU A 35 10.25 1.18 8.96
N SER A 36 11.42 1.82 8.88
CA SER A 36 11.71 2.98 9.73
C SER A 36 10.74 4.14 9.48
N LEU A 37 10.26 4.35 8.26
CA LEU A 37 9.24 5.36 7.95
C LEU A 37 7.86 4.98 8.48
N MET A 38 7.51 3.70 8.48
CA MET A 38 6.28 3.21 9.10
C MET A 38 6.31 3.48 10.62
N ASP A 39 7.42 3.12 11.28
CA ASP A 39 7.64 3.38 12.71
C ASP A 39 7.59 4.89 13.01
N GLU A 40 8.27 5.72 12.21
CA GLU A 40 8.32 7.18 12.37
C GLU A 40 6.93 7.82 12.30
N HIS A 41 6.07 7.29 11.43
CA HIS A 41 4.71 7.79 11.22
C HIS A 41 3.64 7.05 12.04
N GLY A 42 4.04 6.11 12.89
CA GLY A 42 3.13 5.33 13.75
C GLY A 42 2.16 4.46 12.97
N ILE A 43 2.57 3.97 11.79
CA ILE A 43 1.79 3.02 11.00
C ILE A 43 1.98 1.64 11.62
N ASP A 44 0.90 1.02 12.11
CA ASP A 44 0.96 -0.36 12.57
C ASP A 44 1.14 -1.29 11.38
N HIS A 45 2.17 -2.13 11.42
CA HIS A 45 2.56 -2.99 10.31
C HIS A 45 3.08 -4.35 10.75
N GLY A 46 2.95 -5.33 9.86
CA GLY A 46 3.43 -6.70 10.07
C GLY A 46 4.02 -7.30 8.80
N THR A 47 5.23 -7.84 8.90
CA THR A 47 5.88 -8.52 7.78
C THR A 47 5.07 -9.73 7.34
N VAL A 48 4.69 -9.75 6.07
CA VAL A 48 4.04 -10.90 5.45
C VAL A 48 5.08 -11.74 4.71
N MET A 49 5.22 -13.00 5.09
CA MET A 49 6.04 -13.95 4.34
C MET A 49 5.23 -14.52 3.17
N GLU A 50 5.52 -14.05 1.95
CA GLU A 50 5.00 -14.68 0.73
C GLU A 50 5.98 -15.76 0.26
N MET A 51 5.58 -17.03 0.29
CA MET A 51 6.38 -18.13 -0.27
C MET A 51 6.20 -18.26 -1.79
N SER A 52 6.03 -17.15 -2.51
CA SER A 52 5.75 -17.13 -3.96
C SER A 52 7.05 -16.88 -4.76
N ALA A 53 7.21 -17.57 -5.90
CA ALA A 53 8.38 -17.49 -6.79
C ALA A 53 8.33 -16.23 -7.69
N GLY A 54 8.14 -15.06 -7.09
CA GLY A 54 8.05 -13.75 -7.76
C GLY A 54 9.29 -12.86 -7.54
N PRO A 55 9.37 -11.69 -8.21
CA PRO A 55 10.44 -10.72 -7.99
C PRO A 55 10.56 -10.36 -6.51
N GLN A 56 11.79 -10.10 -6.06
CA GLN A 56 12.20 -9.85 -4.67
C GLN A 56 11.54 -8.57 -4.11
N LEU A 57 10.24 -8.64 -3.81
CA LEU A 57 9.50 -7.59 -3.13
C LEU A 57 9.30 -8.02 -1.67
N ALA A 58 9.66 -7.15 -0.75
CA ALA A 58 9.21 -7.25 0.63
C ALA A 58 7.72 -6.86 0.69
N ILE A 59 7.00 -7.48 1.62
CA ILE A 59 5.57 -7.25 1.82
C ILE A 59 5.32 -6.95 3.29
N GLU A 60 4.68 -5.81 3.54
CA GLU A 60 4.19 -5.43 4.86
C GLU A 60 2.67 -5.27 4.80
N SER A 61 1.97 -5.93 5.71
CA SER A 61 0.58 -5.60 6.01
C SER A 61 0.58 -4.28 6.79
N VAL A 62 -0.22 -3.30 6.38
CA VAL A 62 -0.34 -1.99 7.02
C VAL A 62 -1.79 -1.73 7.42
N GLN A 63 -1.99 -1.40 8.69
CA GLN A 63 -3.31 -1.11 9.25
C GLN A 63 -3.60 0.39 9.08
N ILE A 64 -4.40 0.75 8.06
CA ILE A 64 -4.68 2.17 7.75
C ILE A 64 -6.13 2.59 7.99
N LEU A 65 -7.05 1.63 8.14
CA LEU A 65 -8.48 1.88 8.37
C LEU A 65 -8.85 1.85 9.86
N ALA A 66 -8.19 1.01 10.65
CA ALA A 66 -8.49 0.83 12.07
C ALA A 66 -8.03 1.99 12.98
N ALA A 67 -7.03 2.77 12.54
CA ALA A 67 -6.46 3.88 13.32
C ALA A 67 -6.84 5.23 12.72
N GLY A 68 -7.41 6.13 13.54
CA GLY A 68 -7.71 7.50 13.14
C GLY A 68 -6.44 8.25 12.75
N GLY A 69 -6.14 8.32 11.45
CA GLY A 69 -4.94 8.96 10.90
C GLY A 69 -4.07 8.06 10.02
N GLY A 70 -4.38 6.76 9.86
CA GLY A 70 -3.57 5.82 9.07
C GLY A 70 -3.36 6.23 7.61
N ILE A 71 -4.40 6.77 6.96
CA ILE A 71 -4.29 7.33 5.60
C ILE A 71 -3.29 8.50 5.56
N THR A 72 -3.40 9.43 6.50
CA THR A 72 -2.49 10.59 6.59
C THR A 72 -1.04 10.14 6.85
N ALA A 73 -0.85 9.15 7.73
CA ALA A 73 0.46 8.57 7.99
C ALA A 73 1.06 7.93 6.74
N LEU A 74 0.26 7.19 5.95
CA LEU A 74 0.70 6.61 4.69
C LEU A 74 1.07 7.67 3.64
N VAL A 75 0.28 8.76 3.55
CA VAL A 75 0.64 9.93 2.71
C VAL A 75 1.99 10.50 3.13
N HIS A 76 2.25 10.62 4.43
CA HIS A 76 3.54 11.09 4.94
C HIS A 76 4.68 10.13 4.60
N LEU A 77 4.49 8.82 4.74
CA LEU A 77 5.48 7.81 4.34
C LEU A 77 5.88 7.98 2.86
N TYR A 78 4.89 8.04 1.97
CA TYR A 78 5.14 8.21 0.53
C TYR A 78 5.90 9.50 0.23
N ARG A 79 5.53 10.59 0.87
CA ARG A 79 6.19 11.89 0.67
C ARG A 79 7.61 11.91 1.22
N SER A 80 7.83 11.36 2.41
CA SER A 80 9.15 11.24 3.03
C SER A 80 10.06 10.39 2.14
N PHE A 81 9.56 9.27 1.63
CA PHE A 81 10.29 8.40 0.73
C PHE A 81 10.62 9.09 -0.60
N VAL A 82 9.66 9.73 -1.25
CA VAL A 82 9.89 10.52 -2.48
C VAL A 82 10.95 11.61 -2.24
N HIS A 83 10.88 12.30 -1.11
CA HIS A 83 11.83 13.35 -0.78
C HIS A 83 13.26 12.82 -0.57
N ARG A 84 13.41 11.65 0.05
CA ARG A 84 14.72 10.99 0.27
C ARG A 84 15.30 10.42 -1.03
N HIS A 85 14.43 10.04 -1.98
CA HIS A 85 14.79 9.56 -3.31
C HIS A 85 14.56 10.62 -4.39
N ASP A 86 14.80 11.90 -4.07
CA ASP A 86 14.68 12.99 -5.03
C ASP A 86 15.56 12.72 -6.26
N GLY A 87 14.99 12.91 -7.45
CA GLY A 87 15.60 12.52 -8.73
C GLY A 87 15.29 11.08 -9.19
N LYS A 88 14.62 10.25 -8.38
CA LYS A 88 14.06 8.95 -8.81
C LYS A 88 12.55 9.00 -8.91
N LYS A 89 11.99 8.17 -9.79
CA LYS A 89 10.54 8.11 -10.01
C LYS A 89 9.90 7.12 -9.04
N VAL A 90 9.21 7.59 -8.01
CA VAL A 90 8.46 6.70 -7.12
C VAL A 90 7.06 6.49 -7.68
N ILE A 91 6.69 5.24 -7.95
CA ILE A 91 5.42 4.91 -8.58
C ILE A 91 4.56 4.10 -7.62
N ILE A 92 3.32 4.55 -7.38
CA ILE A 92 2.31 3.69 -6.77
C ILE A 92 1.66 2.86 -7.86
N LYS A 93 1.83 1.54 -7.80
CA LYS A 93 1.23 0.61 -8.76
C LYS A 93 0.18 -0.26 -8.08
N GLN A 94 -0.99 -0.39 -8.70
CA GLN A 94 -2.09 -1.23 -8.23
C GLN A 94 -2.74 -1.91 -9.44
N GLY A 95 -2.47 -3.21 -9.60
CA GLY A 95 -2.86 -3.93 -10.82
C GLY A 95 -2.20 -3.29 -12.05
N ASP A 96 -3.04 -2.83 -12.99
CA ASP A 96 -2.61 -2.13 -14.21
C ASP A 96 -2.52 -0.61 -14.05
N ASP A 97 -3.08 -0.05 -12.97
CA ASP A 97 -2.99 1.37 -12.68
C ASP A 97 -1.62 1.71 -12.08
N SER A 98 -1.04 2.84 -12.51
CA SER A 98 0.17 3.37 -11.89
C SER A 98 0.16 4.89 -11.86
N ILE A 99 0.56 5.47 -10.74
CA ILE A 99 0.71 6.92 -10.57
C ILE A 99 2.13 7.25 -10.13
N ASP A 100 2.69 8.32 -10.69
CA ASP A 100 3.95 8.90 -10.22
C ASP A 100 3.68 9.83 -9.04
N VAL A 101 4.18 9.46 -7.86
CA VAL A 101 3.88 10.17 -6.61
C VAL A 101 4.47 11.57 -6.60
N SER A 102 5.60 11.80 -7.30
CA SER A 102 6.26 13.10 -7.33
C SER A 102 5.40 14.21 -7.95
N GLY A 103 4.46 13.84 -8.84
CA GLY A 103 3.54 14.75 -9.49
C GLY A 103 2.26 15.05 -8.69
N TYR A 104 2.06 14.40 -7.53
CA TYR A 104 0.83 14.50 -6.75
C TYR A 104 1.03 15.40 -5.53
N SER A 105 0.10 16.35 -5.32
CA SER A 105 0.01 17.06 -4.05
C SER A 105 -0.40 16.09 -2.93
N PRO A 106 -0.13 16.42 -1.65
CA PRO A 106 -0.51 15.58 -0.52
C PRO A 106 -1.99 15.24 -0.52
N LYS A 107 -2.84 16.22 -0.87
CA LYS A 107 -4.29 16.06 -0.96
C LYS A 107 -4.70 15.11 -2.07
N GLN A 108 -4.05 15.15 -3.23
CA GLN A 108 -4.35 14.23 -4.33
C GLN A 108 -3.93 12.80 -3.97
N LEU A 109 -2.79 12.64 -3.29
CA LEU A 109 -2.35 11.35 -2.79
C LEU A 109 -3.28 10.79 -1.71
N GLU A 110 -3.73 11.64 -0.79
CA GLU A 110 -4.73 11.29 0.22
C GLU A 110 -6.05 10.85 -0.42
N GLN A 111 -6.54 11.59 -1.41
CA GLN A 111 -7.75 11.23 -2.16
C GLN A 111 -7.59 9.90 -2.90
N PHE A 112 -6.42 9.67 -3.51
CA PHE A 112 -6.10 8.41 -4.16
C PHE A 112 -6.17 7.25 -3.17
N ILE A 113 -5.46 7.35 -2.04
CA ILE A 113 -5.45 6.30 -1.00
C ILE A 113 -6.85 6.11 -0.41
N THR A 114 -7.59 7.19 -0.15
CA THR A 114 -8.97 7.15 0.40
C THR A 114 -9.94 6.45 -0.55
N ALA A 115 -9.86 6.71 -1.85
CA ALA A 115 -10.70 6.01 -2.83
C ALA A 115 -10.44 4.50 -2.81
N ARG A 116 -9.18 4.09 -2.66
CA ARG A 116 -8.79 2.68 -2.58
C ARG A 116 -9.18 2.02 -1.26
N ALA A 117 -9.09 2.75 -0.15
CA ALA A 117 -9.67 2.37 1.14
C ALA A 117 -11.17 2.07 1.03
N ALA A 118 -11.93 2.93 0.36
CA ALA A 118 -13.37 2.71 0.14
C ALA A 118 -13.65 1.48 -0.74
N GLU A 119 -12.88 1.26 -1.80
CA GLU A 119 -12.98 0.04 -2.62
C GLU A 119 -12.70 -1.23 -1.82
N GLN A 120 -11.77 -1.17 -0.86
CA GLN A 120 -11.47 -2.32 0.01
C GLN A 120 -12.61 -2.60 0.99
N ALA A 121 -13.16 -1.56 1.61
CA ALA A 121 -14.31 -1.71 2.51
C ALA A 121 -15.50 -2.36 1.76
N ALA A 122 -15.80 -1.91 0.54
CA ALA A 122 -16.85 -2.51 -0.28
C ALA A 122 -16.59 -4.00 -0.59
N ARG A 123 -15.34 -4.38 -0.91
CA ARG A 123 -14.97 -5.79 -1.12
C ARG A 123 -15.13 -6.63 0.15
N ASN A 124 -14.80 -6.09 1.31
CA ASN A 124 -14.98 -6.76 2.59
C ASN A 124 -16.47 -6.96 2.90
N ASP A 125 -17.31 -5.96 2.64
CA ASP A 125 -18.77 -6.05 2.81
C ASP A 125 -19.38 -7.12 1.91
N ASP A 126 -18.99 -7.16 0.62
CA ASP A 126 -19.45 -8.18 -0.33
C ASP A 126 -19.06 -9.60 0.12
N TRP A 127 -17.81 -9.78 0.56
CA TRP A 127 -17.33 -11.07 1.06
C TRP A 127 -18.09 -11.54 2.32
N ASN A 128 -18.40 -10.62 3.24
CA ASN A 128 -19.18 -10.93 4.43
C ASN A 128 -20.61 -11.37 4.07
N GLN A 129 -21.26 -10.71 3.10
CA GLN A 129 -22.58 -11.12 2.61
C GLN A 129 -22.56 -12.50 1.94
N GLU A 130 -21.52 -12.83 1.17
CA GLU A 130 -21.36 -14.15 0.56
C GLU A 130 -21.17 -15.27 1.60
N LEU A 131 -20.50 -14.98 2.71
CA LEU A 131 -20.33 -15.93 3.81
C LEU A 131 -21.63 -16.13 4.59
N GLU A 132 -22.35 -15.06 4.92
CA GLU A 132 -23.65 -15.15 5.61
C GLU A 132 -24.69 -15.89 4.77
N GLY A 133 -24.71 -15.70 3.45
CA GLY A 133 -25.61 -16.43 2.55
C GLY A 133 -25.25 -17.91 2.32
N ARG A 134 -24.07 -18.37 2.77
CA ARG A 134 -23.63 -19.77 2.66
C ARG A 134 -24.02 -20.62 3.85
N ASP A 135 -24.33 -20.02 5.01
CA ASP A 135 -24.74 -20.74 6.21
C ASP A 135 -26.23 -21.12 6.21
N ASP A 136 -27.00 -20.63 5.25
CA ASP A 136 -28.45 -20.88 5.10
C ASP A 136 -28.80 -22.11 4.22
N HIS A 137 -27.83 -22.96 3.84
CA HIS A 137 -28.07 -24.06 2.87
C HIS A 137 -27.69 -25.48 3.30
#